data_AF-A0AAE0NKC1-F1
#
_entry.id   AF-A0AAE0NKC1-F1
#
_cell.length_a   1.000
_cell.length_b   1.000
_cell.length_c   1.000
_cell.angle_alpha   90.00
_cell.angle_beta   90.00
_cell.angle_gamma   90.00
#
_symmetry.space_group_name_H-M   'P 1'
#
loop_
_entity.id
_entity.type
_entity.pdbx_description
1 polymer ?
#
loop_
_entity_poly.entity_id
_entity_poly.type
_entity_poly.pdbx_seq_one_letter_code
_entity_poly.pdbx_strand_id
1 'polypeptide(L)'
;MSSTADVAQNLASSSRRDQPPLTTIEAAVLASSGTILGATATHAPTNTTDTTAATASAAASHDASGRQPPTAAAGAAELTSTKMSLYGALKRFPDFPIPGINFIDILPLFQDPNIHRTLLRALELQVLQFGADVAGAGNAALAKPDVIVGLDARGFLFGPSLALQLNSSFVPVRKRGKMPGPCVEAAYEKEYGTDYFQMQEGAVKPGQKVLVVDDIIATGGSAAAAGSLVKQLGGDLIGYLFILEIPFLKGRDKLDGVPTVTLLETDD
;
A
#
# COMPACT_ATOMS: atom_id res chain seq x y z
N MET A 1 51.86 -8.21 5.43
CA MET A 1 51.62 -6.76 5.47
C MET A 1 51.65 -6.26 4.03
N SER A 2 50.48 -6.12 3.43
CA SER A 2 50.29 -5.46 2.13
C SER A 2 49.27 -4.35 2.37
N SER A 3 49.63 -3.14 1.97
CA SER A 3 48.99 -1.88 2.33
C SER A 3 47.64 -1.71 1.63
N THR A 4 46.67 -1.15 2.35
CA THR A 4 45.29 -0.82 1.94
C THR A 4 45.17 0.22 0.82
N ALA A 5 46.25 0.55 0.12
CA ALA A 5 46.29 1.50 -0.98
C ALA A 5 46.17 0.85 -2.39
N ASP A 6 46.43 -0.45 -2.54
CA ASP A 6 46.51 -1.10 -3.87
C ASP A 6 45.18 -1.63 -4.43
N VAL A 7 44.11 -1.65 -3.63
CA VAL A 7 42.77 -2.09 -4.09
C VAL A 7 41.95 -0.94 -4.70
N ALA A 8 42.30 0.31 -4.40
CA ALA A 8 41.57 1.50 -4.87
C ALA A 8 41.96 1.95 -6.29
N GLN A 9 43.09 1.50 -6.84
CA GLN A 9 43.50 1.86 -8.22
C GLN A 9 42.96 0.90 -9.30
N ASN A 10 42.39 -0.25 -8.94
CA ASN A 10 41.96 -1.26 -9.91
C ASN A 10 40.46 -1.21 -10.30
N LEU A 11 39.71 -0.23 -9.80
CA LEU A 11 38.30 -0.01 -10.20
C LEU A 11 38.06 1.32 -10.94
N ALA A 12 39.10 2.13 -11.16
CA ALA A 12 39.00 3.43 -11.85
C ALA A 12 39.51 3.42 -13.32
N SER A 13 39.84 2.26 -13.89
CA SER A 13 40.34 2.13 -15.28
C SER A 13 39.36 1.45 -16.26
N SER A 14 38.13 1.14 -15.82
CA SER A 14 37.05 0.64 -16.70
C SER A 14 36.13 1.79 -17.14
N SER A 15 36.74 2.79 -17.79
CA SER A 15 36.03 3.85 -18.51
C SER A 15 35.82 3.43 -19.96
N ARG A 16 34.56 3.58 -20.42
CA ARG A 16 34.15 3.78 -21.82
C ARG A 16 34.48 2.65 -22.80
N ARG A 17 33.45 1.92 -23.21
CA ARG A 17 33.25 1.51 -24.61
C ARG A 17 31.77 1.21 -24.88
N ASP A 18 31.29 1.79 -25.98
CA ASP A 18 30.13 1.44 -26.80
C ASP A 18 28.69 1.68 -26.29
N GLN A 19 28.19 2.89 -26.54
CA GLN A 19 26.77 3.10 -26.90
C GLN A 19 26.71 3.61 -28.35
N PRO A 20 25.87 3.02 -29.24
CA PRO A 20 25.69 3.53 -30.59
C PRO A 20 24.75 4.75 -30.59
N PRO A 21 24.91 5.69 -31.55
CA PRO A 21 24.12 6.91 -31.59
C PRO A 21 22.67 6.65 -32.04
N LEU A 22 21.73 7.38 -31.43
CA LEU A 22 20.33 7.45 -31.84
C LEU A 22 20.25 8.06 -33.25
N THR A 23 19.91 7.22 -34.24
CA THR A 23 19.55 7.65 -35.58
C THR A 23 18.05 7.91 -35.66
N THR A 24 17.72 9.12 -36.09
CA THR A 24 16.46 9.61 -36.65
C THR A 24 15.63 8.54 -37.39
N ILE A 25 14.41 8.28 -36.94
CA ILE A 25 13.31 7.82 -37.80
C ILE A 25 12.05 8.66 -37.50
N GLU A 26 11.52 9.21 -38.58
CA GLU A 26 10.35 10.05 -38.83
C GLU A 26 9.06 9.54 -38.14
N ALA A 27 8.25 10.39 -37.51
CA ALA A 27 7.29 11.30 -38.14
C ALA A 27 6.31 10.62 -39.13
N ALA A 28 5.33 9.87 -38.62
CA ALA A 28 4.04 9.64 -39.27
C ALA A 28 3.04 8.93 -38.33
N VAL A 29 2.16 9.67 -37.63
CA VAL A 29 0.72 9.36 -37.47
C VAL A 29 0.02 10.64 -37.00
N LEU A 30 -0.29 11.53 -37.93
CA LEU A 30 -1.25 12.62 -37.73
C LEU A 30 -1.83 13.03 -39.09
N ALA A 31 -2.74 12.21 -39.64
CA ALA A 31 -3.69 12.63 -40.67
C ALA A 31 -4.71 11.51 -40.95
N SER A 32 -5.87 11.57 -40.30
CA SER A 32 -7.14 11.23 -40.95
C SER A 32 -8.29 11.82 -40.14
N SER A 33 -8.57 13.10 -40.41
CA SER A 33 -9.89 13.68 -40.17
C SER A 33 -10.87 13.09 -41.16
N GLY A 34 -12.03 12.67 -40.68
CA GLY A 34 -13.15 12.18 -41.49
C GLY A 34 -14.44 12.27 -40.71
N THR A 35 -15.02 13.46 -40.67
CA THR A 35 -16.39 13.76 -40.22
C THR A 35 -17.40 13.19 -41.19
N ILE A 36 -18.43 12.45 -40.73
CA ILE A 36 -19.77 12.44 -41.34
C ILE A 36 -20.85 12.40 -40.24
N LEU A 37 -21.94 13.11 -40.56
CA LEU A 37 -23.09 13.58 -39.80
C LEU A 37 -23.93 12.53 -39.05
N GLY A 38 -24.67 13.05 -38.07
CA GLY A 38 -25.63 12.34 -37.24
C GLY A 38 -26.97 11.98 -37.87
N ALA A 39 -27.77 11.27 -37.07
CA ALA A 39 -29.21 11.15 -37.21
C ALA A 39 -29.81 10.84 -35.83
N THR A 40 -30.84 11.61 -35.49
CA THR A 40 -31.69 11.56 -34.30
C THR A 40 -32.84 10.58 -34.47
N ALA A 41 -33.21 9.85 -33.40
CA ALA A 41 -34.58 9.41 -33.07
C ALA A 41 -34.55 8.75 -31.68
N THR A 42 -35.04 9.35 -30.59
CA THR A 42 -36.43 9.33 -30.08
C THR A 42 -37.10 7.95 -30.07
N HIS A 43 -37.25 7.34 -28.89
CA HIS A 43 -38.54 6.91 -28.33
C HIS A 43 -38.40 6.40 -26.88
N ALA A 44 -39.35 6.80 -26.03
CA ALA A 44 -39.55 6.37 -24.65
C ALA A 44 -40.85 5.51 -24.55
N PRO A 45 -41.26 5.01 -23.38
CA PRO A 45 -41.47 3.59 -23.09
C PRO A 45 -42.93 3.13 -23.21
N THR A 46 -43.16 1.81 -23.23
CA THR A 46 -44.48 1.22 -23.01
C THR A 46 -44.57 0.57 -21.63
N ASN A 47 -45.40 1.18 -20.81
CA ASN A 47 -45.92 0.67 -19.55
C ASN A 47 -47.10 -0.27 -19.86
N THR A 48 -47.14 -1.46 -19.26
CA THR A 48 -48.37 -2.26 -19.15
C THR A 48 -48.44 -2.84 -17.75
N THR A 49 -49.32 -2.24 -16.95
CA THR A 49 -49.93 -2.75 -15.73
C THR A 49 -51.04 -3.75 -16.05
N ASP A 50 -51.13 -4.83 -15.25
CA ASP A 50 -52.34 -5.43 -14.65
C ASP A 50 -52.16 -6.96 -14.47
N THR A 51 -52.70 -7.69 -13.49
CA THR A 51 -53.34 -7.46 -12.18
C THR A 51 -53.76 -8.85 -11.66
N THR A 52 -53.67 -9.10 -10.34
CA THR A 52 -54.38 -10.16 -9.53
C THR A 52 -54.14 -11.65 -9.84
N ALA A 53 -54.23 -12.64 -8.93
CA ALA A 53 -54.59 -12.73 -7.52
C ALA A 53 -54.08 -14.06 -6.90
N ALA A 54 -53.82 -14.00 -5.60
CA ALA A 54 -54.00 -15.00 -4.53
C ALA A 54 -54.00 -16.52 -4.82
N THR A 55 -53.17 -17.25 -4.06
CA THR A 55 -53.62 -18.35 -3.19
C THR A 55 -52.72 -18.45 -1.94
N ALA A 56 -53.34 -18.76 -0.81
CA ALA A 56 -52.74 -18.82 0.52
C ALA A 56 -52.31 -20.25 0.89
N SER A 57 -51.56 -20.33 2.02
CA SER A 57 -51.32 -21.49 2.90
C SER A 57 -50.08 -22.35 2.63
N ALA A 58 -49.06 -22.21 3.48
CA ALA A 58 -48.79 -23.21 4.52
C ALA A 58 -47.74 -22.69 5.50
N ALA A 59 -47.99 -22.93 6.79
CA ALA A 59 -47.12 -22.61 7.90
C ALA A 59 -45.82 -23.45 7.86
N ALA A 60 -44.69 -22.79 8.09
CA ALA A 60 -43.48 -23.43 8.58
C ALA A 60 -42.86 -22.51 9.63
N SER A 61 -43.01 -22.93 10.88
CA SER A 61 -42.27 -22.43 12.02
C SER A 61 -40.78 -22.67 11.80
N HIS A 62 -40.00 -21.60 11.62
CA HIS A 62 -38.55 -21.68 11.69
C HIS A 62 -38.07 -20.99 12.97
N ASP A 63 -37.46 -21.83 13.82
CA ASP A 63 -36.76 -21.50 15.05
C ASP A 63 -35.85 -20.28 14.89
N ALA A 64 -36.15 -19.26 15.68
CA ALA A 64 -35.28 -18.11 15.90
C ALA A 64 -34.21 -18.49 16.95
N SER A 65 -33.14 -19.14 16.50
CA SER A 65 -31.91 -19.28 17.33
C SER A 65 -30.63 -19.36 16.50
N GLY A 66 -30.56 -18.62 15.39
CA GLY A 66 -29.28 -18.30 14.76
C GLY A 66 -28.68 -17.05 15.41
N ARG A 67 -27.94 -17.19 16.51
CA ARG A 67 -27.16 -16.07 17.07
C ARG A 67 -26.00 -15.81 16.11
N GLN A 68 -26.23 -14.98 15.10
CA GLN A 68 -25.19 -14.51 14.20
C GLN A 68 -24.13 -13.82 15.05
N PRO A 69 -22.85 -14.21 14.96
CA PRO A 69 -21.82 -13.55 15.75
C PRO A 69 -21.83 -12.05 15.42
N PRO A 70 -21.58 -11.16 16.40
CA PRO A 70 -21.46 -9.75 16.12
C PRO A 70 -20.43 -9.55 15.00
N THR A 71 -20.71 -8.66 14.05
CA THR A 71 -19.90 -8.44 12.83
C THR A 71 -18.40 -8.26 13.12
N ALA A 72 -18.06 -7.68 14.28
CA ALA A 72 -16.69 -7.56 14.77
C ALA A 72 -16.02 -8.91 15.10
N ALA A 73 -16.74 -9.85 15.73
CA ALA A 73 -16.22 -11.18 16.04
C ALA A 73 -16.01 -12.04 14.77
N ALA A 74 -16.86 -11.86 13.76
CA ALA A 74 -16.67 -12.47 12.45
C ALA A 74 -15.42 -11.91 11.74
N GLY A 75 -15.22 -10.58 11.79
CA GLY A 75 -14.02 -9.93 11.23
C GLY A 75 -12.72 -10.34 11.93
N ALA A 76 -12.73 -10.54 13.25
CA ALA A 76 -11.57 -11.00 14.01
C ALA A 76 -11.19 -12.48 13.69
N ALA A 77 -12.20 -13.35 13.52
CA ALA A 77 -11.99 -14.74 13.12
C ALA A 77 -11.51 -14.85 11.65
N GLU A 78 -12.06 -14.04 10.75
CA GLU A 78 -11.58 -13.88 9.36
C GLU A 78 -10.12 -13.45 9.34
N LEU A 79 -9.74 -12.46 10.15
CA LEU A 79 -8.37 -11.97 10.22
C LEU A 79 -7.40 -13.03 10.76
N THR A 80 -7.77 -13.78 11.79
CA THR A 80 -6.91 -14.81 12.40
C THR A 80 -6.57 -15.92 11.42
N SER A 81 -7.58 -16.49 10.77
CA SER A 81 -7.38 -17.56 9.76
C SER A 81 -6.58 -17.06 8.55
N THR A 82 -6.80 -15.82 8.16
CA THR A 82 -6.07 -15.16 7.07
C THR A 82 -4.59 -14.97 7.39
N LYS A 83 -4.25 -14.48 8.59
CA LYS A 83 -2.86 -14.24 9.01
C LYS A 83 -2.00 -15.50 8.88
N MET A 84 -2.51 -16.68 9.27
CA MET A 84 -1.77 -17.94 9.13
C MET A 84 -1.48 -18.28 7.66
N SER A 85 -2.47 -18.15 6.78
CA SER A 85 -2.32 -18.41 5.34
C SER A 85 -1.28 -17.47 4.72
N LEU A 86 -1.36 -16.17 5.04
CA LEU A 86 -0.43 -15.16 4.56
C LEU A 86 1.00 -15.42 5.06
N TYR A 87 1.17 -15.72 6.35
CA TYR A 87 2.49 -16.03 6.92
C TYR A 87 3.12 -17.26 6.29
N GLY A 88 2.32 -18.30 6.02
CA GLY A 88 2.78 -19.53 5.37
C GLY A 88 3.19 -19.36 3.91
N ALA A 89 2.68 -18.33 3.23
CA ALA A 89 3.06 -18.00 1.85
C ALA A 89 4.40 -17.24 1.76
N LEU A 90 4.86 -16.58 2.84
CA LEU A 90 6.12 -15.86 2.86
C LEU A 90 7.32 -16.80 2.68
N LYS A 91 8.31 -16.38 1.89
CA LYS A 91 9.53 -17.16 1.65
C LYS A 91 10.73 -16.57 2.40
N ARG A 92 11.59 -17.43 2.93
CA ARG A 92 12.82 -17.03 3.63
C ARG A 92 14.04 -17.30 2.77
N PHE A 93 14.98 -16.37 2.79
CA PHE A 93 16.29 -16.49 2.16
C PHE A 93 17.36 -16.18 3.21
N PRO A 94 18.04 -17.21 3.76
CA PRO A 94 19.10 -17.00 4.72
C PRO A 94 20.31 -16.32 4.06
N ASP A 95 21.06 -15.57 4.86
CA ASP A 95 22.30 -14.89 4.48
C ASP A 95 22.15 -13.86 3.34
N PHE A 96 20.99 -13.19 3.28
CA PHE A 96 20.72 -12.12 2.31
C PHE A 96 20.23 -10.84 3.01
N PRO A 97 20.67 -9.63 2.59
CA PRO A 97 21.67 -9.38 1.55
C PRO A 97 23.11 -9.66 2.00
N ILE A 98 23.31 -9.92 3.30
CA ILE A 98 24.60 -10.24 3.92
C ILE A 98 24.46 -11.45 4.86
N PRO A 99 25.56 -12.16 5.16
CA PRO A 99 25.54 -13.27 6.11
C PRO A 99 24.97 -12.88 7.48
N GLY A 100 24.15 -13.77 8.04
CA GLY A 100 23.49 -13.58 9.34
C GLY A 100 22.14 -12.86 9.28
N ILE A 101 21.69 -12.42 8.10
CA ILE A 101 20.34 -11.85 7.91
C ILE A 101 19.44 -12.87 7.22
N ASN A 102 18.26 -13.09 7.78
CA ASN A 102 17.21 -13.90 7.16
C ASN A 102 16.23 -12.98 6.42
N PHE A 103 16.34 -12.93 5.10
CA PHE A 103 15.48 -12.06 4.30
C PHE A 103 14.10 -12.70 4.09
N ILE A 104 13.05 -11.95 4.42
CA ILE A 104 11.68 -12.39 4.26
C ILE A 104 11.10 -11.78 2.99
N ASP A 105 10.89 -12.64 2.00
CA ASP A 105 10.32 -12.29 0.71
C ASP A 105 8.80 -12.39 0.73
N ILE A 106 8.16 -11.24 0.49
CA ILE A 106 6.71 -11.08 0.43
C ILE A 106 6.15 -11.29 -0.98
N LEU A 107 6.99 -11.37 -2.02
CA LEU A 107 6.53 -11.46 -3.40
C LEU A 107 5.58 -12.64 -3.68
N PRO A 108 5.70 -13.82 -3.04
CA PRO A 108 4.73 -14.90 -3.21
C PRO A 108 3.29 -14.49 -2.89
N LEU A 109 3.07 -13.51 -2.00
CA LEU A 109 1.72 -13.01 -1.67
C LEU A 109 0.99 -12.43 -2.89
N PHE A 110 1.74 -11.92 -3.88
CA PHE A 110 1.19 -11.32 -5.10
C PHE A 110 1.11 -12.29 -6.28
N GLN A 111 1.77 -13.44 -6.19
CA GLN A 111 1.83 -14.43 -7.27
C GLN A 111 0.58 -15.29 -7.35
N ASP A 112 -0.05 -15.59 -6.21
CA ASP A 112 -1.35 -16.25 -6.14
C ASP A 112 -2.48 -15.19 -6.01
N PRO A 113 -3.37 -15.05 -7.01
CA PRO A 113 -4.47 -14.10 -6.96
C PRO A 113 -5.41 -14.27 -5.76
N ASN A 114 -5.58 -15.49 -5.25
CA ASN A 114 -6.40 -15.74 -4.06
C ASN A 114 -5.71 -15.20 -2.81
N ILE A 115 -4.42 -15.51 -2.63
CA ILE A 115 -3.62 -14.99 -1.52
C ILE A 115 -3.53 -13.46 -1.58
N HIS A 116 -3.39 -12.87 -2.75
CA HIS A 116 -3.37 -11.41 -2.91
C HIS A 116 -4.72 -10.78 -2.51
N ARG A 117 -5.85 -11.37 -2.92
CA ARG A 117 -7.18 -10.89 -2.47
C ARG A 117 -7.33 -11.00 -0.96
N THR A 118 -6.89 -12.11 -0.39
CA THR A 118 -6.86 -12.36 1.05
C THR A 118 -5.98 -11.34 1.78
N LEU A 119 -4.81 -10.99 1.25
CA LEU A 119 -3.94 -9.94 1.78
C LEU A 119 -4.65 -8.59 1.81
N LEU A 120 -5.20 -8.15 0.68
CA LEU A 120 -5.88 -6.85 0.59
C LEU A 120 -7.07 -6.77 1.54
N ARG A 121 -7.86 -7.86 1.62
CA ARG A 121 -8.98 -7.95 2.57
C ARG A 121 -8.52 -7.83 4.03
N ALA A 122 -7.41 -8.49 4.38
CA ALA A 122 -6.86 -8.42 5.73
C ALA A 122 -6.35 -7.01 6.07
N LEU A 123 -5.68 -6.34 5.13
CA LEU A 123 -5.20 -4.97 5.30
C LEU A 123 -6.36 -3.98 5.43
N GLU A 124 -7.42 -4.10 4.61
CA GLU A 124 -8.64 -3.31 4.74
C GLU A 124 -9.27 -3.49 6.14
N LEU A 125 -9.45 -4.73 6.58
CA LEU A 125 -9.97 -5.04 7.90
C LEU A 125 -9.12 -4.44 9.03
N GLN A 126 -7.79 -4.50 8.91
CA GLN A 126 -6.88 -3.90 9.88
C GLN A 126 -7.07 -2.39 9.99
N VAL A 127 -7.17 -1.69 8.85
CA VAL A 127 -7.42 -0.23 8.84
C VAL A 127 -8.75 0.10 9.50
N LEU A 128 -9.81 -0.67 9.20
CA LEU A 128 -11.14 -0.43 9.76
C LEU A 128 -11.25 -0.80 11.25
N GLN A 129 -10.56 -1.84 11.71
CA GLN A 129 -10.63 -2.35 13.10
C GLN A 129 -9.73 -1.59 14.07
N PHE A 130 -8.47 -1.32 13.68
CA PHE A 130 -7.49 -0.70 14.57
C PHE A 130 -7.96 0.63 15.14
N GLY A 131 -8.79 1.30 14.37
CA GLY A 131 -9.42 2.50 14.82
C GLY A 131 -10.41 2.39 15.98
N ALA A 132 -11.01 1.22 16.19
CA ALA A 132 -11.94 1.00 17.28
C ALA A 132 -11.23 0.80 18.63
N ASP A 133 -9.98 0.31 18.62
CA ASP A 133 -9.22 -0.03 19.83
C ASP A 133 -8.45 1.17 20.42
N VAL A 134 -8.02 2.11 19.58
CA VAL A 134 -7.46 3.41 20.04
C VAL A 134 -8.57 4.33 20.59
N ALA A 135 -9.83 4.03 20.25
CA ALA A 135 -11.02 4.80 20.60
C ALA A 135 -11.66 4.39 21.94
N GLY A 136 -10.86 4.19 22.99
CA GLY A 136 -11.35 4.09 24.39
C GLY A 136 -12.12 5.31 24.91
N ALA A 137 -12.45 6.27 24.04
CA ALA A 137 -13.17 7.50 24.32
C ALA A 137 -14.08 7.90 23.13
N GLY A 138 -15.12 7.11 22.85
CA GLY A 138 -16.36 7.59 22.21
C GLY A 138 -16.29 8.22 20.81
N ASN A 139 -15.16 8.15 20.09
CA ASN A 139 -15.05 8.67 18.73
C ASN A 139 -14.21 7.73 17.87
N ALA A 140 -14.82 7.31 16.77
CA ALA A 140 -14.64 6.05 16.06
C ALA A 140 -13.24 5.77 15.49
N ALA A 141 -13.06 4.50 15.12
CA ALA A 141 -12.29 4.03 13.96
C ALA A 141 -11.33 5.08 13.37
N LEU A 142 -10.00 4.96 13.53
CA LEU A 142 -8.92 5.47 12.66
C LEU A 142 -9.55 5.93 11.37
N ALA A 143 -9.85 7.23 11.35
CA ALA A 143 -10.86 7.71 10.45
C ALA A 143 -10.37 7.38 9.05
N LYS A 144 -11.22 6.67 8.30
CA LYS A 144 -10.97 6.21 6.94
C LYS A 144 -10.05 7.21 6.23
N PRO A 145 -8.85 6.81 5.79
CA PRO A 145 -7.87 7.74 5.26
C PRO A 145 -8.39 8.41 3.99
N ASP A 146 -8.05 9.68 3.79
CA ASP A 146 -8.27 10.38 2.53
C ASP A 146 -7.18 10.03 1.51
N VAL A 147 -5.98 9.73 2.01
CA VAL A 147 -4.77 9.45 1.22
C VAL A 147 -4.06 8.22 1.78
N ILE A 148 -3.73 7.27 0.90
CA ILE A 148 -2.74 6.22 1.15
C ILE A 148 -1.42 6.67 0.55
N VAL A 149 -0.40 6.79 1.39
CA VAL A 149 0.97 7.07 0.96
C VAL A 149 1.76 5.78 0.92
N GLY A 150 2.22 5.35 -0.25
CA GLY A 150 3.09 4.18 -0.40
C GLY A 150 4.56 4.56 -0.45
N LEU A 151 5.45 3.74 0.10
CA LEU A 151 6.90 3.91 -0.04
C LEU A 151 7.46 3.16 -1.25
N ASP A 152 8.41 3.79 -1.95
CA ASP A 152 9.12 3.17 -3.07
C ASP A 152 10.05 2.04 -2.57
N ALA A 153 9.96 0.82 -3.09
CA ALA A 153 9.07 0.35 -4.16
C ALA A 153 7.92 -0.52 -3.65
N ARG A 154 8.10 -1.19 -2.51
CA ARG A 154 7.27 -2.35 -2.13
C ARG A 154 5.91 -1.93 -1.56
N GLY A 155 5.82 -0.75 -0.95
CA GLY A 155 4.55 -0.09 -0.67
C GLY A 155 3.67 0.12 -1.92
N PHE A 156 4.26 0.16 -3.12
CA PHE A 156 3.50 0.29 -4.37
C PHE A 156 2.86 -1.02 -4.85
N LEU A 157 3.27 -2.16 -4.32
CA LEU A 157 2.72 -3.46 -4.70
C LEU A 157 1.26 -3.63 -4.26
N PHE A 158 0.86 -2.95 -3.19
CA PHE A 158 -0.50 -3.05 -2.63
C PHE A 158 -1.13 -1.69 -2.30
N GLY A 159 -0.34 -0.62 -2.13
CA GLY A 159 -0.84 0.71 -1.76
C GLY A 159 -1.96 1.24 -2.67
N PRO A 160 -1.80 1.21 -4.02
CA PRO A 160 -2.87 1.64 -4.93
C PRO A 160 -4.14 0.79 -4.83
N SER A 161 -4.00 -0.53 -4.68
CA SER A 161 -5.14 -1.45 -4.56
C SER A 161 -5.89 -1.26 -3.24
N LEU A 162 -5.16 -1.05 -2.14
CA LEU A 162 -5.75 -0.75 -0.85
C LEU A 162 -6.44 0.63 -0.86
N ALA A 163 -5.82 1.64 -1.47
CA ALA A 163 -6.43 2.96 -1.65
C ALA A 163 -7.75 2.87 -2.41
N LEU A 164 -7.78 2.07 -3.49
CA LEU A 164 -9.00 1.83 -4.27
C LEU A 164 -10.09 1.16 -3.42
N GLN A 165 -9.76 0.11 -2.67
CA GLN A 165 -10.72 -0.58 -1.79
C GLN A 165 -11.27 0.36 -0.71
N LEU A 166 -10.42 1.19 -0.13
CA LEU A 166 -10.81 2.19 0.85
C LEU A 166 -11.42 3.44 0.19
N ASN A 167 -11.54 3.55 -1.13
CA ASN A 167 -11.97 4.79 -1.79
C ASN A 167 -11.22 6.03 -1.25
N SER A 168 -9.90 5.90 -1.22
CA SER A 168 -8.92 6.92 -0.86
C SER A 168 -8.08 7.25 -2.10
N SER A 169 -7.44 8.41 -2.12
CA SER A 169 -6.40 8.69 -3.12
C SER A 169 -5.10 7.94 -2.79
N PHE A 170 -4.24 7.76 -3.79
CA PHE A 170 -2.91 7.18 -3.60
C PHE A 170 -1.82 8.19 -3.96
N VAL A 171 -0.81 8.31 -3.11
CA VAL A 171 0.35 9.20 -3.32
C VAL A 171 1.65 8.40 -3.15
N PRO A 172 2.56 8.40 -4.14
CA PRO A 172 3.85 7.75 -4.01
C PRO A 172 4.86 8.63 -3.28
N VAL A 173 5.60 8.04 -2.34
CA VAL A 173 6.90 8.55 -1.86
C VAL A 173 7.98 7.85 -2.64
N ARG A 174 8.88 8.59 -3.28
CA ARG A 174 9.95 8.02 -4.12
C ARG A 174 11.33 8.47 -3.70
N LYS A 175 12.35 7.69 -4.05
CA LYS A 175 13.75 8.10 -3.89
C LYS A 175 14.02 9.37 -4.71
N ARG A 176 14.94 10.20 -4.22
CA ARG A 176 15.31 11.47 -4.85
C ARG A 176 15.66 11.31 -6.34
N GLY A 177 15.13 12.23 -7.15
CA GLY A 177 15.35 12.28 -8.60
C GLY A 177 14.43 11.36 -9.42
N LYS A 178 13.45 10.70 -8.78
CA LYS A 178 12.44 9.87 -9.46
C LYS A 178 11.07 10.56 -9.60
N MET A 179 10.88 11.71 -8.96
CA MET A 179 9.65 12.51 -9.06
C MET A 179 9.85 13.67 -10.04
N PRO A 180 8.87 13.97 -10.92
CA PRO A 180 8.90 15.17 -11.73
C PRO A 180 8.34 16.38 -10.95
N GLY A 181 8.78 17.58 -11.29
CA GLY A 181 8.27 18.84 -10.71
C GLY A 181 8.76 19.12 -9.27
N PRO A 182 8.21 20.17 -8.63
CA PRO A 182 8.57 20.55 -7.26
C PRO A 182 8.24 19.46 -6.24
N CYS A 183 9.14 19.22 -5.30
CA CYS A 183 9.00 18.18 -4.28
C CYS A 183 9.48 18.69 -2.91
N VAL A 184 8.79 18.24 -1.86
CA VAL A 184 9.34 18.23 -0.50
C VAL A 184 10.29 17.04 -0.33
N GLU A 185 11.29 17.16 0.54
CA GLU A 185 12.30 16.13 0.79
C GLU A 185 12.42 15.79 2.28
N ALA A 186 12.73 14.53 2.57
CA ALA A 186 13.05 14.06 3.91
C ALA A 186 14.23 13.08 3.84
N ALA A 187 15.24 13.33 4.67
CA ALA A 187 16.40 12.47 4.80
C ALA A 187 16.09 11.25 5.68
N TYR A 188 16.72 10.12 5.37
CA TYR A 188 16.77 8.97 6.27
C TYR A 188 18.15 8.30 6.22
N GLU A 189 18.53 7.72 7.34
CA GLU A 189 19.82 7.06 7.50
C GLU A 189 19.77 5.62 6.98
N LYS A 190 20.84 5.24 6.28
CA LYS A 190 21.18 3.86 5.95
C LYS A 190 22.37 3.43 6.79
N GLU A 191 22.75 2.15 6.72
CA GLU A 191 23.96 1.63 7.35
C GLU A 191 25.22 2.39 6.92
N TYR A 192 25.26 2.86 5.67
CA TYR A 192 26.34 3.67 5.14
C TYR A 192 25.78 4.88 4.39
N GLY A 193 25.55 5.97 5.13
CA GLY A 193 25.20 7.28 4.58
C GLY A 193 23.72 7.64 4.68
N THR A 194 23.38 8.75 4.02
CA THR A 194 22.03 9.34 4.02
C THR A 194 21.43 9.20 2.63
N ASP A 195 20.15 8.84 2.58
CA ASP A 195 19.36 8.91 1.35
C ASP A 195 18.12 9.78 1.60
N TYR A 196 17.42 10.12 0.52
CA TYR A 196 16.34 11.09 0.53
C TYR A 196 15.11 10.53 -0.15
N PHE A 197 13.97 10.68 0.52
CA PHE A 197 12.67 10.52 -0.08
C PHE A 197 12.10 11.86 -0.52
N GLN A 198 11.34 11.83 -1.60
CA GLN A 198 10.64 12.94 -2.22
C GLN A 198 9.15 12.64 -2.34
N MET A 199 8.34 13.67 -2.12
CA MET A 199 6.92 13.68 -2.44
C MET A 199 6.60 14.99 -3.17
N GLN A 200 5.81 14.92 -4.23
CA GLN A 200 5.42 16.10 -4.99
C GLN A 200 4.68 17.12 -4.13
N GLU A 201 4.97 18.40 -4.33
CA GLU A 201 4.21 19.47 -3.69
C GLU A 201 2.73 19.39 -4.10
N GLY A 202 1.84 19.56 -3.12
CA GLY A 202 0.39 19.47 -3.32
C GLY A 202 -0.17 18.06 -3.51
N ALA A 203 0.68 17.01 -3.47
CA ALA A 203 0.21 15.62 -3.52
C ALA A 203 -0.66 15.26 -2.31
N VAL A 204 -0.36 15.85 -1.15
CA VAL A 204 -1.21 15.86 0.04
C VAL A 204 -1.64 17.30 0.30
N LYS A 205 -2.93 17.52 0.54
CA LYS A 205 -3.49 18.81 0.91
C LYS A 205 -3.55 18.94 2.43
N PRO A 206 -3.40 20.17 2.97
CA PRO A 206 -3.51 20.41 4.41
C PRO A 206 -4.80 19.83 5.00
N GLY A 207 -4.68 19.12 6.13
CA GLY A 207 -5.79 18.51 6.86
C GLY A 207 -6.31 17.17 6.33
N GLN A 208 -5.80 16.68 5.19
CA GLN A 208 -6.14 15.32 4.73
C GLN A 208 -5.58 14.27 5.69
N LYS A 209 -6.38 13.25 5.97
CA LYS A 209 -5.98 12.11 6.79
C LYS A 209 -5.17 11.13 5.96
N VAL A 210 -3.93 10.88 6.39
CA VAL A 210 -2.95 10.11 5.63
C VAL A 210 -2.53 8.87 6.38
N LEU A 211 -2.69 7.71 5.73
CA LEU A 211 -2.14 6.44 6.17
C LEU A 211 -0.89 6.14 5.32
N VAL A 212 0.25 5.96 5.97
CA VAL A 212 1.49 5.56 5.30
C VAL A 212 1.60 4.04 5.29
N VAL A 213 1.95 3.45 4.15
CA VAL A 213 2.02 2.01 3.97
C VAL A 213 3.36 1.58 3.37
N ASP A 214 3.91 0.49 3.89
CA ASP A 214 5.04 -0.22 3.30
C ASP A 214 4.94 -1.72 3.63
N ASP A 215 5.78 -2.54 3.03
CA ASP A 215 5.70 -3.97 3.27
C ASP A 215 6.25 -4.41 4.63
N ILE A 216 7.46 -3.98 4.97
CA ILE A 216 8.16 -4.43 6.18
C ILE A 216 8.65 -3.23 6.98
N ILE A 217 8.37 -3.21 8.28
CA ILE A 217 9.05 -2.31 9.22
C ILE A 217 10.20 -3.04 9.92
N ALA A 218 11.41 -2.53 9.67
CA ALA A 218 12.64 -2.92 10.35
C ALA A 218 13.04 -1.86 11.41
N THR A 219 13.97 -0.96 11.08
CA THR A 219 14.42 0.11 11.99
C THR A 219 13.53 1.35 12.02
N GLY A 220 12.49 1.41 11.17
CA GLY A 220 11.51 2.50 11.11
C GLY A 220 11.96 3.79 10.39
N GLY A 221 13.23 3.92 10.00
CA GLY A 221 13.78 5.16 9.43
C GLY A 221 13.08 5.63 8.14
N SER A 222 12.82 4.71 7.22
CA SER A 222 12.13 5.02 5.96
C SER A 222 10.69 5.52 6.19
N ALA A 223 9.97 4.85 7.08
CA ALA A 223 8.60 5.21 7.44
C ALA A 223 8.55 6.58 8.14
N ALA A 224 9.46 6.85 9.07
CA ALA A 224 9.57 8.15 9.74
C ALA A 224 9.82 9.29 8.73
N ALA A 225 10.68 9.08 7.74
CA ALA A 225 10.91 10.06 6.68
C ALA A 225 9.66 10.29 5.82
N ALA A 226 8.92 9.23 5.47
CA ALA A 226 7.63 9.38 4.78
C ALA A 226 6.61 10.17 5.62
N GLY A 227 6.52 9.89 6.93
CA GLY A 227 5.69 10.67 7.85
C GLY A 227 6.10 12.14 7.95
N SER A 228 7.41 12.45 7.88
CA SER A 228 7.90 13.83 7.81
C SER A 228 7.42 14.55 6.55
N LEU A 229 7.45 13.90 5.38
CA LEU A 229 6.94 14.48 4.13
C LEU A 229 5.45 14.81 4.23
N VAL A 230 4.65 13.92 4.83
CA VAL A 230 3.22 14.14 5.08
C VAL A 230 3.01 15.37 5.96
N LYS A 231 3.74 15.47 7.07
CA LYS A 231 3.68 16.62 8.00
C LYS A 231 4.10 17.92 7.31
N GLN A 232 5.15 17.90 6.47
CA GLN A 232 5.61 19.07 5.70
C GLN A 232 4.54 19.62 4.76
N LEU A 233 3.73 18.75 4.14
CA LEU A 233 2.61 19.15 3.28
C LEU A 233 1.32 19.50 4.06
N GLY A 234 1.36 19.46 5.40
CA GLY A 234 0.23 19.76 6.27
C GLY A 234 -0.80 18.64 6.39
N GLY A 235 -0.47 17.41 5.96
CA GLY A 235 -1.34 16.26 6.14
C GLY A 235 -1.43 15.81 7.60
N ASP A 236 -2.58 15.29 8.00
CA ASP A 236 -2.80 14.64 9.29
C ASP A 236 -2.36 13.17 9.18
N LEU A 237 -1.18 12.86 9.72
CA LEU A 237 -0.65 11.50 9.71
C LEU A 237 -1.38 10.66 10.76
N ILE A 238 -2.41 9.95 10.32
CA ILE A 238 -3.28 9.16 11.21
C ILE A 238 -2.68 7.81 11.58
N GLY A 239 -1.72 7.29 10.80
CA GLY A 239 -1.07 6.04 11.13
C GLY A 239 -0.08 5.50 10.11
N TYR A 240 0.50 4.36 10.48
CA TYR A 240 1.30 3.50 9.61
C TYR A 240 0.69 2.10 9.52
N LEU A 241 0.79 1.47 8.35
CA LEU A 241 0.38 0.08 8.14
C LEU A 241 1.49 -0.69 7.43
N PHE A 242 1.91 -1.81 8.03
CA PHE A 242 2.88 -2.73 7.46
C PHE A 242 2.31 -4.14 7.29
N ILE A 243 2.78 -4.87 6.28
CA ILE A 243 2.46 -6.30 6.15
C ILE A 243 3.18 -7.10 7.23
N LEU A 244 4.45 -6.80 7.48
CA LEU A 244 5.30 -7.55 8.41
C LEU A 244 6.12 -6.61 9.30
N GLU A 245 6.30 -7.01 10.54
CA GLU A 245 7.19 -6.35 11.50
C GLU A 245 8.21 -7.32 12.05
N ILE A 246 9.41 -6.79 12.31
CA ILE A 246 10.51 -7.48 12.99
C ILE A 246 10.68 -6.80 14.37
N PRO A 247 10.01 -7.27 15.43
CA PRO A 247 9.83 -6.50 16.67
C PRO A 247 11.15 -6.16 17.37
N PHE A 248 12.14 -7.05 17.32
CA PHE A 248 13.43 -6.85 18.00
C PHE A 248 14.25 -5.67 17.43
N LEU A 249 13.95 -5.21 16.21
CA LEU A 249 14.56 -4.02 15.60
C LEU A 249 13.93 -2.70 16.06
N LYS A 250 12.86 -2.77 16.85
CA LYS A 250 12.20 -1.63 17.50
C LYS A 250 11.84 -0.48 16.55
N GLY A 251 11.37 -0.82 15.34
CA GLY A 251 11.08 0.19 14.32
C GLY A 251 10.03 1.21 14.74
N ARG A 252 9.06 0.82 15.57
CA ARG A 252 8.02 1.69 16.11
C ARG A 252 8.57 2.85 16.94
N ASP A 253 9.74 2.69 17.58
CA ASP A 253 10.36 3.74 18.41
C ASP A 253 10.67 5.01 17.62
N LYS A 254 10.85 4.90 16.29
CA LYS A 254 11.11 6.05 15.40
C LYS A 254 9.84 6.71 14.85
N LEU A 255 8.65 6.25 15.22
CA LEU A 255 7.39 6.70 14.63
C LEU A 255 6.63 7.71 15.51
N ASP A 256 7.31 8.36 16.45
CA ASP A 256 6.76 9.45 17.30
C ASP A 256 5.45 9.09 18.03
N GLY A 257 5.23 7.81 18.36
CA GLY A 257 3.99 7.35 18.98
C GLY A 257 2.76 7.41 18.05
N VAL A 258 2.96 7.64 16.75
CA VAL A 258 1.90 7.59 15.75
C VAL A 258 1.33 6.16 15.70
N PRO A 259 -0.01 6.02 15.66
CA PRO A 259 -0.66 4.71 15.61
C PRO A 259 -0.07 3.83 14.49
N THR A 260 0.40 2.63 14.84
CA THR A 260 1.09 1.73 13.90
C THR A 260 0.45 0.35 13.94
N VAL A 261 0.08 -0.14 12.77
CA VAL A 261 -0.58 -1.44 12.57
C VAL A 261 0.31 -2.35 11.76
N THR A 262 0.40 -3.60 12.18
CA THR A 262 1.17 -4.62 11.47
C THR A 262 0.30 -5.86 11.30
N LEU A 263 0.28 -6.43 10.09
CA LEU A 263 -0.55 -7.58 9.81
C LEU A 263 0.05 -8.85 10.42
N LEU A 264 1.36 -9.03 10.23
CA LEU A 264 2.16 -10.15 10.67
C LEU A 264 3.37 -9.66 11.49
N GLU A 265 3.84 -10.50 12.39
CA GLU A 265 5.08 -10.29 13.16
C GLU A 265 5.97 -11.52 13.02
N THR A 266 7.28 -11.33 13.10
CA THR A 266 8.26 -12.42 13.00
C THR A 266 9.51 -12.13 13.83
N ASP A 267 10.04 -13.18 14.45
CA ASP A 267 11.31 -13.17 15.19
C ASP A 267 12.46 -13.77 14.37
N ASP A 268 12.19 -14.10 13.09
CA ASP A 268 13.09 -14.80 12.15
C ASP A 268 14.29 -13.94 11.70
#